data_AF-A0A816QS29-F1
#
_entry.id   AF-A0A816QS29-F1
#
_cell.length_a   1.000
_cell.length_b   1.000
_cell.length_c   1.000
_cell.angle_alpha   90.00
_cell.angle_beta   90.00
_cell.angle_gamma   90.00
#
_symmetry.space_group_name_H-M   'P 1'
#
loop_
_entity.id
_entity.type
_entity.pdbx_description
1 polymer ?
#
loop_
_entity_poly.entity_id
_entity_poly.type
_entity_poly.pdbx_seq_one_letter_code
_entity_poly.pdbx_strand_id
1 'polypeptide(L)'
;MKLYLWDNAASEFCQKFISYGRTPTVLLVTTVNPKHLGGTLALASMASSRVLSYNLDIANKITAEVVTKPEPVTLEELYSYIKQETTKVAWFECTTTIDDIVQSSSWYYISCGGCNSKAIKGPTSLICNNKKCVKRRSQAFLNISRRLMFMTRVNKQFCHSW
;
A
#
# COMPACT_ATOMS: atom_id res chain seq x y z
N MET A 1 22.15 -1.73 -2.84
CA MET A 1 20.80 -2.26 -2.55
C MET A 1 20.89 -3.76 -2.38
N LYS A 2 20.26 -4.34 -1.35
CA LYS A 2 20.28 -5.80 -1.10
C LYS A 2 18.85 -6.36 -1.19
N LEU A 3 18.69 -7.56 -1.74
CA LEU A 3 17.41 -8.27 -1.79
C LEU A 3 17.47 -9.49 -0.87
N TYR A 4 16.51 -9.62 0.03
CA TYR A 4 16.36 -10.74 0.95
C TYR A 4 15.12 -11.54 0.58
N LEU A 5 15.29 -12.78 0.14
CA LEU A 5 14.21 -13.72 -0.13
C LEU A 5 14.05 -14.66 1.07
N TRP A 6 12.80 -15.01 1.38
CA TRP A 6 12.46 -15.89 2.49
C TRP A 6 11.46 -16.96 2.05
N ASP A 7 11.41 -18.06 2.79
CA ASP A 7 10.43 -19.15 2.66
C ASP A 7 10.26 -19.64 1.21
N ASN A 8 9.00 -19.76 0.76
CA ASN A 8 8.64 -20.28 -0.55
C ASN A 8 9.26 -19.46 -1.69
N ALA A 9 9.37 -18.13 -1.55
CA ALA A 9 9.98 -17.28 -2.57
C ALA A 9 11.48 -17.56 -2.75
N ALA A 10 12.20 -17.86 -1.66
CA ALA A 10 13.60 -18.28 -1.72
C ALA A 10 13.74 -19.68 -2.33
N SER A 11 12.87 -20.61 -1.96
CA SER A 11 12.87 -21.99 -2.48
C SER A 11 12.58 -22.03 -4.00
N GLU A 12 11.52 -21.36 -4.45
CA GLU A 12 11.16 -21.27 -5.87
C GLU A 12 12.27 -20.60 -6.69
N PHE A 13 12.84 -19.51 -6.16
CA PHE A 13 13.97 -18.85 -6.82
C PHE A 13 15.18 -19.77 -6.93
N CYS A 14 15.54 -20.48 -5.85
CA CYS A 14 16.69 -21.38 -5.83
C CYS A 14 16.55 -22.51 -6.86
N GLN A 15 15.39 -23.18 -6.89
CA GLN A 15 15.10 -24.23 -7.87
C GLN A 15 15.23 -23.72 -9.30
N LYS A 16 14.64 -22.54 -9.58
CA LYS A 16 14.69 -21.94 -10.90
C LYS A 16 16.12 -21.51 -11.27
N PHE A 17 16.86 -20.92 -10.33
CA PHE A 17 18.24 -20.51 -10.50
C PHE A 17 19.14 -21.69 -10.89
N ILE A 18 19.00 -22.81 -10.19
CA ILE A 18 19.74 -24.05 -10.49
C ILE A 18 19.36 -24.56 -11.89
N SER A 19 18.07 -24.51 -12.27
CA SER A 19 17.60 -24.96 -13.59
C SER A 19 18.17 -24.19 -14.78
N TYR A 20 18.60 -22.93 -14.58
CA TYR A 20 19.13 -22.11 -15.67
C TYR A 20 20.54 -22.53 -16.10
N GLY A 21 21.31 -23.24 -15.27
CA GLY A 21 22.69 -23.65 -15.55
C GLY A 21 23.68 -22.50 -15.74
N ARG A 22 23.22 -21.24 -15.67
CA ARG A 22 23.98 -19.99 -15.78
C ARG A 22 23.33 -18.92 -14.92
N THR A 23 24.11 -17.94 -14.48
CA THR A 23 23.62 -16.82 -13.69
C THR A 23 22.68 -15.94 -14.55
N PRO A 24 21.42 -15.73 -14.16
CA PRO A 24 20.50 -14.85 -14.87
C PRO A 24 20.98 -13.39 -14.79
N THR A 25 20.88 -12.67 -15.92
CA THR A 25 21.32 -11.27 -16.02
C THR A 25 20.32 -10.29 -15.42
N VAL A 26 19.02 -10.62 -15.44
CA VAL A 26 17.95 -9.74 -14.92
C VAL A 26 16.98 -10.53 -14.02
N LEU A 27 16.71 -9.95 -12.86
CA LEU A 27 15.75 -10.44 -11.87
C LEU A 27 14.64 -9.41 -11.70
N LEU A 28 13.43 -9.77 -12.10
CA LEU A 28 12.22 -9.02 -11.80
C LEU A 28 11.61 -9.57 -10.52
N VAL A 29 11.44 -8.70 -9.54
CA VAL A 29 10.88 -9.06 -8.24
C VAL A 29 9.71 -8.15 -7.93
N THR A 30 8.53 -8.72 -7.70
CA THR A 30 7.31 -7.97 -7.45
C THR A 30 6.88 -8.04 -5.99
N THR A 31 6.17 -7.02 -5.52
CA THR A 31 5.63 -6.91 -4.15
C THR A 31 6.68 -7.15 -3.06
N VAL A 32 7.74 -6.35 -3.10
CA VAL A 32 8.81 -6.34 -2.08
C VAL A 32 8.52 -5.32 -1.00
N ASN A 33 9.05 -5.55 0.19
CA ASN A 33 8.99 -4.66 1.34
C ASN A 33 10.32 -3.87 1.46
N PRO A 34 10.37 -2.60 1.04
CA PRO A 34 11.56 -1.78 1.19
C PRO A 34 11.79 -1.42 2.67
N LYS A 35 13.03 -1.56 3.13
CA LYS A 35 13.48 -1.24 4.49
C LYS A 35 14.83 -0.56 4.46
N HIS A 36 15.08 0.33 5.41
CA HIS A 36 16.41 0.86 5.67
C HIS A 36 17.07 0.04 6.77
N LEU A 37 18.15 -0.68 6.44
CA LEU A 37 18.92 -1.49 7.38
C LEU A 37 20.36 -0.96 7.40
N GLY A 38 20.79 -0.40 8.53
CA GLY A 38 22.14 0.15 8.69
C GLY A 38 22.49 1.23 7.66
N GLY A 39 21.53 2.13 7.35
CA GLY A 39 21.71 3.18 6.34
C GLY A 39 21.64 2.71 4.88
N THR A 40 21.48 1.41 4.64
CA THR A 40 21.38 0.84 3.28
C THR A 40 19.93 0.44 2.96
N LEU A 41 19.45 0.79 1.76
CA LEU A 41 18.16 0.33 1.26
C LEU A 41 18.22 -1.18 0.97
N ALA A 42 17.34 -1.92 1.63
CA ALA A 42 17.13 -3.34 1.51
C ALA A 42 15.70 -3.63 1.06
N LEU A 43 15.53 -4.59 0.17
CA LEU A 43 14.24 -5.10 -0.28
C LEU A 43 14.03 -6.47 0.35
N ALA A 44 12.94 -6.68 1.07
CA ALA A 44 12.61 -7.96 1.67
C ALA A 44 11.40 -8.59 0.98
N SER A 45 11.45 -9.90 0.72
CA SER A 45 10.32 -10.67 0.20
C SER A 45 9.17 -10.72 1.20
N MET A 46 7.95 -10.76 0.67
CA MET A 46 6.69 -10.98 1.35
C MET A 46 6.06 -12.27 0.83
N ALA A 47 5.00 -12.77 1.48
CA ALA A 47 4.28 -13.96 1.01
C ALA A 47 3.70 -13.80 -0.41
N SER A 48 3.38 -12.56 -0.81
CA SER A 48 2.92 -12.24 -2.16
C SER A 48 4.05 -12.07 -3.18
N SER A 49 5.31 -12.05 -2.75
CA SER A 49 6.43 -11.80 -3.65
C SER A 49 6.55 -12.89 -4.70
N ARG A 50 6.91 -12.46 -5.92
CA ARG A 50 7.21 -13.33 -7.04
C ARG A 50 8.56 -12.93 -7.60
N VAL A 51 9.38 -13.93 -7.90
CA VAL A 51 10.71 -13.74 -8.50
C VAL A 51 10.68 -14.34 -9.90
N LEU A 52 10.92 -13.50 -10.91
CA LEU A 52 10.98 -13.87 -12.30
C LEU A 52 12.39 -13.58 -12.82
N SER A 53 12.98 -14.53 -13.52
CA SER A 53 14.32 -14.41 -14.08
C SER A 53 14.22 -14.45 -15.59
N TYR A 54 14.79 -13.43 -16.25
CA TYR A 54 14.76 -13.28 -17.70
C TYR A 54 16.17 -13.39 -18.27
N ASN A 55 16.28 -14.03 -19.43
CA ASN A 55 17.45 -13.92 -20.29
C ASN A 55 17.32 -12.66 -21.15
N LEU A 56 18.46 -12.08 -21.53
CA LEU A 56 18.63 -10.74 -22.11
C LEU A 56 17.61 -10.37 -23.23
N ASP A 57 17.22 -11.33 -24.07
CA ASP A 57 16.26 -11.11 -25.17
C ASP A 57 14.85 -10.67 -24.73
N ILE A 58 14.41 -11.05 -23.53
CA ILE A 58 13.09 -10.64 -23.00
C ILE A 58 13.21 -9.34 -22.19
N ALA A 59 14.37 -9.06 -21.61
CA ALA A 59 14.60 -7.87 -20.79
C ALA A 59 14.45 -6.57 -21.61
N ASN A 60 14.81 -6.58 -22.90
CA ASN A 60 14.65 -5.43 -23.80
C ASN A 60 13.17 -5.07 -24.10
N LYS A 61 12.21 -5.96 -23.78
CA LYS A 61 10.77 -5.70 -23.88
C LYS A 61 10.13 -5.21 -22.58
N ILE A 62 10.86 -5.24 -21.47
CA ILE A 62 10.38 -4.63 -20.22
C ILE A 62 10.63 -3.14 -20.38
N THR A 63 9.65 -2.43 -20.95
CA THR A 63 9.60 -0.98 -20.88
C THR A 63 9.64 -0.63 -19.40
N ALA A 64 10.79 -0.13 -18.93
CA ALA A 64 10.90 0.49 -17.63
C ALA A 64 10.02 1.74 -17.72
N GLU A 65 8.74 1.59 -17.40
CA GLU A 65 7.95 2.71 -16.95
C GLU A 65 8.74 3.25 -15.77
N VAL A 66 9.40 4.39 -16.00
CA VAL A 66 10.22 5.05 -15.00
C VAL A 66 9.29 5.24 -13.82
N VAL A 67 9.48 4.43 -12.78
CA VAL A 67 8.90 4.69 -11.47
C VAL A 67 9.60 5.96 -11.03
N THR A 68 9.04 7.10 -11.43
CA THR A 68 9.46 8.41 -10.97
C THR A 68 9.32 8.33 -9.47
N LYS A 69 10.47 8.26 -8.79
CA LYS A 69 10.53 8.40 -7.34
C LYS A 69 9.71 9.65 -7.01
N PRO A 70 8.70 9.57 -6.14
CA PRO A 70 7.93 10.74 -5.75
C PRO A 70 8.92 11.77 -5.20
N GLU A 71 8.92 12.99 -5.74
CA GLU A 71 9.71 14.04 -5.13
C GLU A 71 9.13 14.37 -3.74
N PRO A 72 10.00 14.62 -2.75
CA PRO A 72 9.54 15.03 -1.44
C PRO A 72 8.85 16.39 -1.56
N VAL A 73 7.59 16.47 -1.16
CA VAL A 73 6.79 17.70 -1.17
C VAL A 73 6.53 18.21 0.24
N THR A 74 6.47 19.53 0.35
CA THR A 74 6.02 20.22 1.56
C THR A 74 4.50 20.09 1.72
N LEU A 75 4.01 20.33 2.94
CA LEU A 75 2.57 20.38 3.19
C LEU A 75 1.89 21.47 2.33
N GLU A 76 2.54 22.61 2.12
CA GLU A 76 1.99 23.74 1.34
C GLU A 76 1.76 23.36 -0.14
N GLU A 77 2.72 22.65 -0.74
CA GLU A 77 2.60 22.13 -2.11
C GLU A 77 1.48 21.07 -2.21
N LEU A 78 1.38 20.18 -1.22
CA LEU A 78 0.30 19.19 -1.15
C LEU A 78 -1.08 19.86 -1.04
N TYR A 79 -1.22 20.89 -0.19
CA TYR A 79 -2.45 21.66 -0.07
C TYR A 79 -2.80 22.38 -1.37
N SER A 80 -1.80 22.94 -2.04
CA SER A 80 -1.96 23.59 -3.33
C SER A 80 -2.44 22.60 -4.40
N TYR A 81 -1.92 21.37 -4.39
CA TYR A 81 -2.35 20.30 -5.30
C TYR A 81 -3.80 19.86 -5.04
N ILE A 82 -4.18 19.63 -3.78
CA ILE A 82 -5.56 19.18 -3.43
C ILE A 82 -6.61 20.23 -3.82
N LYS A 83 -6.26 21.51 -3.78
CA LYS A 83 -7.14 22.61 -4.21
C LYS A 83 -7.33 22.68 -5.72
N GLN A 84 -6.45 22.05 -6.51
CA GLN A 84 -6.64 21.99 -7.96
C GLN A 84 -7.73 20.97 -8.28
N GLU A 85 -8.71 21.36 -9.10
CA GLU A 85 -9.78 20.47 -9.59
C GLU A 85 -9.26 19.53 -10.70
N THR A 86 -8.12 18.89 -10.49
CA THR A 86 -7.54 17.95 -11.47
C THR A 86 -7.96 16.53 -11.16
N THR A 87 -8.42 15.79 -12.16
CA THR A 87 -8.83 14.37 -12.03
C THR A 87 -7.64 13.40 -12.07
N LYS A 88 -6.40 13.91 -11.95
CA LYS A 88 -5.19 13.11 -12.08
C LYS A 88 -4.82 12.50 -10.73
N VAL A 89 -4.61 11.18 -10.72
CA VAL A 89 -4.02 10.48 -9.57
C VAL A 89 -2.53 10.77 -9.56
N ALA A 90 -2.04 11.33 -8.45
CA ALA A 90 -0.62 11.63 -8.24
C ALA A 90 -0.11 10.98 -6.94
N TRP A 91 1.19 10.70 -6.91
CA TRP A 91 1.89 10.12 -5.77
C TRP A 91 2.87 11.13 -5.20
N PHE A 92 2.85 11.30 -3.88
CA PHE A 92 3.69 12.25 -3.16
C PHE A 92 4.39 11.56 -1.99
N GLU A 93 5.61 11.98 -1.68
CA GLU A 93 6.30 11.63 -0.44
C GLU A 93 6.33 12.89 0.45
N CYS A 94 5.82 12.80 1.69
CA CYS A 94 5.80 13.92 2.62
C CYS A 94 6.29 13.46 3.99
N THR A 95 7.19 14.23 4.60
CA THR A 95 7.66 14.02 5.97
C THR A 95 7.11 15.15 6.85
N THR A 96 6.30 14.80 7.85
CA THR A 96 5.75 15.77 8.80
C THR A 96 5.62 15.13 10.18
N THR A 97 5.57 15.96 11.22
CA THR A 97 5.32 15.55 12.60
C THR A 97 3.83 15.51 12.89
N ILE A 98 3.37 14.49 13.61
CA ILE A 98 1.99 14.43 14.10
C ILE A 98 1.88 15.40 15.28
N ASP A 99 1.08 16.45 15.12
CA ASP A 99 0.85 17.48 16.14
C ASP A 99 -0.22 17.06 17.16
N ASP A 100 -1.36 16.56 16.68
CA ASP A 100 -2.48 16.13 17.53
C ASP A 100 -3.34 15.06 16.82
N ILE A 101 -4.16 14.35 17.60
CA ILE A 101 -5.12 13.37 17.09
C ILE A 101 -6.53 13.76 17.57
N VAL A 102 -7.39 14.22 16.64
CA VAL A 102 -8.79 14.62 16.90
C VAL A 102 -9.75 13.46 17.29
N GLN A 103 -9.90 13.23 18.59
CA GLN A 103 -10.68 12.13 19.18
C GLN A 103 -12.17 12.06 18.76
N SER A 104 -12.75 13.14 18.26
CA SER A 104 -14.18 13.22 17.90
C SER A 104 -14.53 12.57 16.56
N SER A 105 -13.54 12.13 15.78
CA SER A 105 -13.77 11.48 14.49
C SER A 105 -13.69 9.95 14.60
N SER A 106 -14.54 9.23 13.86
CA SER A 106 -14.55 7.76 13.86
C SER A 106 -13.31 7.21 13.13
N TRP A 107 -12.16 7.24 13.80
CA TRP A 107 -10.89 6.66 13.32
C TRP A 107 -10.94 5.18 13.11
N TYR A 108 -12.01 4.53 13.51
CA TYR A 108 -12.24 3.15 13.24
C TYR A 108 -13.63 2.93 12.66
N TYR A 109 -13.73 1.90 11.85
CA TYR A 109 -14.98 1.37 11.37
C TYR A 109 -14.96 -0.14 11.53
N ILE A 110 -16.13 -0.71 11.77
CA ILE A 110 -16.26 -2.16 11.78
C ILE A 110 -16.52 -2.59 10.34
N SER A 111 -15.74 -3.53 9.83
CA SER A 111 -15.92 -4.10 8.49
C SER A 111 -16.49 -5.49 8.54
N CYS A 112 -17.18 -5.86 7.47
CA CYS A 112 -17.56 -7.25 7.22
C CYS A 112 -16.33 -8.13 7.04
N GLY A 113 -16.24 -9.24 7.77
CA GLY A 113 -15.13 -10.19 7.65
C GLY A 113 -15.10 -10.99 6.34
N GLY A 114 -16.17 -10.95 5.55
CA GLY A 114 -16.23 -11.61 4.25
C GLY A 114 -15.78 -10.76 3.06
N CYS A 115 -15.87 -9.42 3.13
CA CYS A 115 -15.57 -8.54 1.98
C CYS A 115 -14.93 -7.20 2.36
N ASN A 116 -14.56 -6.99 3.62
CA ASN A 116 -13.93 -5.78 4.15
C ASN A 116 -14.70 -4.47 3.95
N SER A 117 -15.93 -4.51 3.42
CA SER A 117 -16.79 -3.34 3.33
C SER A 117 -17.22 -2.88 4.73
N LYS A 118 -17.37 -1.56 4.91
CA LYS A 118 -17.89 -0.96 6.15
C LYS A 118 -19.26 -1.57 6.49
N ALA A 119 -19.38 -2.09 7.71
CA ALA A 119 -20.62 -2.63 8.25
C ALA A 119 -21.48 -1.48 8.79
N ILE A 120 -22.80 -1.68 8.73
CA ILE A 120 -23.81 -0.73 9.20
C ILE A 120 -24.45 -1.29 10.46
N LYS A 121 -24.77 -0.42 11.42
CA LYS A 121 -25.48 -0.82 12.64
C LYS A 121 -26.94 -1.16 12.29
N GLY A 122 -27.32 -2.41 12.47
CA GLY A 122 -28.71 -2.85 12.51
C GLY A 122 -29.29 -2.77 13.93
N PRO A 123 -30.55 -3.20 14.13
CA PRO A 123 -31.22 -3.12 15.44
C PRO A 123 -30.48 -3.86 16.56
N THR A 124 -29.96 -5.05 16.25
CA THR A 124 -29.27 -5.94 17.22
C THR A 124 -27.97 -6.54 16.67
N SER A 125 -27.55 -6.18 15.45
CA SER A 125 -26.41 -6.79 14.77
C SER A 125 -25.70 -5.81 13.83
N LEU A 126 -24.49 -6.16 13.41
CA LEU A 126 -23.76 -5.44 12.36
C LEU A 126 -24.07 -6.08 11.00
N ILE A 127 -24.43 -5.26 10.02
CA ILE A 127 -24.94 -5.70 8.72
C ILE A 127 -23.96 -5.30 7.62
N CYS A 128 -23.59 -6.26 6.80
CA CYS A 128 -22.88 -6.01 5.55
C CYS A 128 -23.86 -5.62 4.43
N ASN A 129 -23.77 -4.39 3.93
CA ASN A 129 -24.63 -3.89 2.83
C ASN A 129 -24.08 -4.22 1.42
N ASN A 130 -22.91 -4.85 1.32
CA ASN A 130 -22.36 -5.27 0.04
C ASN A 130 -23.17 -6.46 -0.50
N LYS A 131 -23.96 -6.21 -1.56
CA LYS A 131 -24.82 -7.21 -2.22
C LYS A 131 -24.04 -8.44 -2.72
N LYS A 132 -22.77 -8.28 -3.08
CA LYS A 132 -21.89 -9.35 -3.57
C LYS A 132 -21.28 -10.20 -2.44
N CYS A 133 -21.50 -9.83 -1.17
CA CYS A 133 -20.91 -10.55 -0.05
C CYS A 133 -21.77 -11.74 0.40
N VAL A 134 -21.15 -12.92 0.40
CA VAL A 134 -21.75 -14.20 0.81
C VAL A 134 -21.85 -14.31 2.34
N LYS A 135 -20.88 -13.77 3.09
CA LYS A 135 -20.84 -13.84 4.56
C LYS A 135 -21.35 -12.53 5.17
N ARG A 136 -22.63 -12.47 5.51
CA ARG A 136 -23.27 -11.22 5.97
C ARG A 136 -23.23 -10.96 7.48
N ARG A 137 -22.97 -11.99 8.32
CA ARG A 137 -23.22 -11.92 9.77
C ARG A 137 -22.20 -12.63 10.69
N SER A 138 -21.18 -13.29 10.15
CA SER A 138 -20.42 -14.28 10.94
C SER A 138 -19.15 -13.73 11.59
N GLN A 139 -18.50 -12.72 11.01
CA GLN A 139 -17.25 -12.13 11.51
C GLN A 139 -17.19 -10.65 11.16
N ALA A 140 -16.73 -9.84 12.10
CA ALA A 140 -16.55 -8.42 11.97
C ALA A 140 -15.12 -8.05 12.41
N PHE A 141 -14.46 -7.16 11.67
CA PHE A 141 -13.12 -6.69 12.00
C PHE A 141 -13.13 -5.21 12.33
N LEU A 142 -12.37 -4.82 13.35
CA LEU A 142 -12.11 -3.41 13.64
C LEU A 142 -11.01 -2.92 12.70
N ASN A 143 -11.34 -1.95 11.85
CA ASN A 143 -10.39 -1.34 10.92
C ASN A 143 -10.22 0.13 11.24
N ILE A 144 -8.99 0.64 11.09
CA ILE A 144 -8.71 2.06 11.23
C ILE A 144 -9.09 2.77 9.92
N SER A 145 -9.95 3.78 10.01
CA SER A 145 -10.28 4.67 8.91
C SER A 145 -9.06 5.52 8.60
N ARG A 146 -8.40 5.25 7.47
CA ARG A 146 -7.28 6.06 6.96
C ARG A 146 -7.76 7.37 6.33
N ARG A 147 -8.87 7.93 6.82
CA ARG A 147 -9.41 9.21 6.36
C ARG A 147 -8.48 10.29 6.89
N LEU A 148 -7.47 10.61 6.07
CA LEU A 148 -6.44 11.62 6.26
C LEU A 148 -6.05 11.83 7.73
N MET A 149 -5.08 11.07 8.21
CA MET A 149 -4.36 11.35 9.45
C MET A 149 -3.44 12.56 9.23
N PHE A 150 -4.02 13.71 8.88
CA PHE A 150 -3.35 15.00 8.81
C PHE A 150 -4.37 16.06 9.23
N MET A 151 -4.62 16.15 10.54
CA MET A 151 -5.07 17.39 11.13
C MET A 151 -3.87 18.06 11.79
N THR A 152 -2.95 18.58 10.97
CA THR A 152 -2.20 19.76 11.41
C THR A 152 -3.25 20.82 11.68
N ARG A 153 -3.25 21.37 12.89
CA ARG A 153 -4.20 22.36 13.38
C ARG A 153 -4.09 23.66 12.58
N VAL A 154 -4.56 23.66 11.33
CA VAL A 154 -4.76 24.87 10.54
C VAL A 154 -6.17 25.33 10.87
N ASN A 155 -6.23 26.40 11.65
CA ASN A 155 -7.47 27.11 11.98
C ASN A 155 -8.35 27.26 10.73
N LYS A 156 -9.64 26.93 10.92
CA LYS A 156 -10.81 27.06 10.02
C LYS A 156 -11.07 25.93 8.99
N GLN A 157 -11.95 25.02 9.44
CA GLN A 157 -13.30 24.88 8.87
C GLN A 157 -13.42 24.17 7.51
N PHE A 158 -13.19 22.85 7.46
CA PHE A 158 -13.83 21.98 6.46
C PHE A 158 -14.19 20.61 7.06
N CYS A 159 -15.17 20.60 7.96
CA CYS A 159 -16.02 19.44 8.16
C CYS A 159 -17.16 19.53 7.14
N HIS A 160 -16.99 18.93 5.96
CA HIS A 160 -18.15 18.54 5.15
C HIS A 160 -17.98 17.11 4.63
N SER A 161 -18.88 16.29 5.19
CA SER A 161 -19.39 15.00 4.79
C SER A 161 -19.14 14.59 3.33
N TRP A 162 -18.51 13.42 3.19
CA TRP A 162 -18.76 12.46 2.11
C TRP A 162 -18.80 11.05 2.72
#